data_AF-A0ABD0Q587-F1
#
_entry.id   AF-A0ABD0Q587-F1
#
_cell.length_a   1.000
_cell.length_b   1.000
_cell.length_c   1.000
_cell.angle_alpha   90.00
_cell.angle_beta   90.00
_cell.angle_gamma   90.00
#
_symmetry.space_group_name_H-M   'P 1'
#
loop_
_entity.id
_entity.type
_entity.pdbx_description
1 polymer ?
#
loop_
_entity_poly.entity_id
_entity_poly.type
_entity_poly.pdbx_seq_one_letter_code
_entity_poly.pdbx_strand_id
1 'polypeptide(L)' 'QYFVLLIITDGEITDLDQTRQSIVNGSKLPMSIIIVGVGEADFKAMEFLDGDNGVLKSLTGEPVARDIVQFVPFK' A
#
# COMPACT_ATOMS: atom_id res chain seq x y z
N GLN A 1 1.23 11.81 17.80
CA GLN A 1 0.28 10.66 17.75
C GLN A 1 0.61 9.84 16.51
N TYR A 2 0.59 8.52 16.61
CA TYR A 2 0.87 7.60 15.50
C TYR A 2 -0.40 6.82 15.16
N PHE A 3 -0.67 6.60 13.88
CA PHE A 3 -1.88 5.93 13.42
C PHE A 3 -1.55 4.64 12.67
N VAL A 4 -2.36 3.62 12.86
CA VAL A 4 -2.31 2.39 12.06
C VAL A 4 -3.65 2.25 11.36
N LEU A 5 -3.63 2.27 10.03
CA LEU A 5 -4.79 2.03 9.18
C LEU A 5 -4.78 0.56 8.77
N LEU A 6 -5.83 -0.17 9.11
CA LEU A 6 -6.05 -1.54 8.66
C LEU A 6 -7.10 -1.52 7.54
N ILE A 7 -6.74 -2.05 6.38
CA ILE A 7 -7.62 -2.21 5.21
C ILE A 7 -7.80 -3.71 5.00
N ILE A 8 -9.06 -4.15 4.87
CA ILE A 8 -9.40 -5.55 4.56
C ILE A 8 -10.18 -5.54 3.25
N THR A 9 -9.76 -6.37 2.30
CA THR A 9 -10.32 -6.42 0.95
C THR A 9 -10.33 -7.84 0.43
N ASP A 10 -11.37 -8.22 -0.31
CA ASP A 10 -11.49 -9.50 -1.00
C ASP A 10 -11.24 -9.41 -2.51
N GLY A 11 -10.85 -8.22 -2.99
CA GLY A 11 -10.67 -7.92 -4.41
C GLY A 11 -9.41 -7.12 -4.71
N GLU A 12 -9.15 -6.95 -6.00
CA GLU A 12 -8.00 -6.22 -6.54
C GLU A 12 -8.20 -4.69 -6.46
N ILE A 13 -7.09 -3.95 -6.35
CA ILE A 13 -7.09 -2.48 -6.46
C ILE A 13 -7.27 -2.07 -7.93
N THR A 14 -8.32 -1.29 -8.20
CA THR A 14 -8.60 -0.76 -9.54
C THR A 14 -7.89 0.56 -9.85
N ASP A 15 -7.54 1.33 -8.82
CA ASP A 15 -7.02 2.69 -8.85
C ASP A 15 -5.59 2.77 -8.27
N LEU A 16 -4.71 1.91 -8.80
CA LEU A 16 -3.33 1.75 -8.33
C LEU A 16 -2.55 3.08 -8.28
N ASP A 17 -2.70 3.92 -9.30
CA ASP A 17 -1.98 5.19 -9.40
C ASP A 17 -2.38 6.20 -8.32
N GLN A 18 -3.68 6.28 -8.03
CA GLN A 18 -4.23 7.18 -7.00
C GLN A 18 -3.84 6.68 -5.61
N THR A 19 -3.85 5.36 -5.43
CA THR A 19 -3.38 4.69 -4.22
C THR A 19 -1.89 4.98 -3.98
N ARG A 20 -1.04 4.85 -5.01
CA ARG A 20 0.40 5.18 -4.92
C ARG A 20 0.63 6.63 -4.52
N GLN A 21 -0.07 7.57 -5.14
CA GLN A 21 0.05 8.99 -4.78
C GLN A 21 -0.35 9.23 -3.32
N SER A 22 -1.42 8.58 -2.87
CA SER A 22 -1.89 8.66 -1.48
C SER A 22 -0.88 8.09 -0.49
N ILE A 23 -0.24 6.96 -0.82
CA ILE A 23 0.84 6.35 -0.02
C ILE A 23 2.06 7.28 0.07
N VAL A 24 2.51 7.86 -1.05
CA VAL A 24 3.63 8.81 -1.04
C VAL A 24 3.33 10.01 -0.16
N ASN A 25 2.12 10.56 -0.26
CA ASN A 25 1.68 11.66 0.60
C ASN A 25 1.62 11.23 2.09
N GLY A 26 1.06 10.05 2.36
CA GLY A 26 0.93 9.47 3.69
C GLY A 26 2.27 9.12 4.35
N SER A 27 3.31 8.80 3.56
CA SER A 27 4.64 8.46 4.06
C SER A 27 5.29 9.58 4.89
N LYS A 28 4.87 10.84 4.65
CA LYS A 28 5.30 12.05 5.37
C LYS A 28 4.58 12.26 6.70
N LEU A 29 3.50 11.53 6.96
CA LEU A 29 2.69 11.60 8.18
C LEU A 29 3.07 10.47 9.14
N PRO A 30 2.84 10.60 10.45
CA PRO A 30 3.09 9.53 11.43
C PRO A 30 2.01 8.43 11.35
N MET A 31 2.02 7.63 10.28
CA MET A 31 1.11 6.50 10.11
C MET A 31 1.74 5.27 9.43
N SER A 32 1.11 4.11 9.63
CA SER A 32 1.32 2.86 8.88
C SER A 32 0.00 2.37 8.30
N ILE A 33 0.07 1.64 7.21
CA ILE A 33 -1.06 1.03 6.50
C ILE A 33 -0.79 -0.48 6.42
N ILE A 34 -1.74 -1.29 6.85
CA ILE A 34 -1.72 -2.74 6.72
C ILE A 34 -2.88 -3.13 5.82
N ILE A 35 -2.61 -3.83 4.73
CA ILE A 35 -3.60 -4.31 3.78
C ILE A 35 -3.69 -5.83 3.90
N VAL A 36 -4.87 -6.33 4.24
CA VAL A 36 -5.15 -7.76 4.36
C VAL A 36 -6.06 -8.19 3.21
N GLY A 37 -5.53 -9.00 2.31
CA GLY A 37 -6.28 -9.63 1.23
C GLY A 37 -6.93 -10.91 1.71
N VAL A 38 -8.25 -11.05 1.63
CA VAL A 38 -8.99 -12.27 2.00
C VAL A 38 -9.60 -12.95 0.78
N GLY A 39 -9.63 -14.28 0.75
CA GLY A 39 -10.22 -15.03 -0.37
C GLY A 39 -9.26 -15.34 -1.51
N GLU A 40 -9.80 -15.61 -2.71
CA GLU A 40 -9.07 -16.19 -3.84
C GLU A 40 -8.79 -15.19 -5.00
N ALA A 41 -8.87 -13.88 -4.74
CA ALA A 41 -8.57 -12.87 -5.75
C ALA A 41 -7.07 -12.81 -6.14
N ASP A 42 -6.78 -12.20 -7.29
CA ASP A 42 -5.39 -11.95 -7.72
C ASP A 42 -4.85 -10.70 -7.00
N PHE A 43 -3.88 -10.90 -6.09
CA PHE A 43 -3.31 -9.84 -5.27
C PHE A 43 -1.98 -9.29 -5.79
N LYS A 44 -1.58 -9.59 -7.03
CA LYS A 44 -0.31 -9.08 -7.62
C LYS A 44 -0.18 -7.55 -7.54
N ALA A 45 -1.27 -6.83 -7.75
CA ALA A 45 -1.28 -5.36 -7.64
C ALA A 45 -0.95 -4.88 -6.21
N MET A 46 -1.32 -5.66 -5.19
CA MET A 46 -1.03 -5.33 -3.79
C MET A 46 0.39 -5.69 -3.40
N GLU A 47 0.94 -6.77 -3.94
CA GLU A 47 2.38 -7.09 -3.80
C GLU A 47 3.27 -5.98 -4.40
N PHE A 48 2.79 -5.26 -5.41
CA PHE A 48 3.49 -4.10 -5.95
C PHE A 48 3.48 -2.88 -4.99
N LEU A 49 2.45 -2.78 -4.14
CA LEU A 49 2.35 -1.71 -3.15
C LEU A 49 3.19 -1.98 -1.89
N ASP A 50 3.60 -3.23 -1.70
CA ASP A 50 4.44 -3.66 -0.60
C ASP A 50 5.86 -3.10 -0.79
N GLY A 51 6.34 -2.34 0.20
CA GLY A 51 7.62 -1.61 0.09
C GLY A 51 8.85 -2.51 0.15
N ASP A 52 8.69 -3.80 0.44
CA ASP A 52 9.77 -4.79 0.53
C ASP A 52 10.47 -5.04 -0.82
N ASN A 53 9.78 -4.88 -1.95
CA ASN A 53 10.33 -5.16 -3.29
C ASN A 53 10.93 -3.94 -4.01
N GLY A 54 10.94 -2.77 -3.38
CA GLY A 54 11.60 -1.58 -3.92
C GLY A 54 10.97 -0.26 -3.47
N VAL A 55 11.60 0.86 -3.85
CA VAL A 55 11.11 2.19 -3.50
C VAL A 55 9.89 2.51 -4.36
N LEU A 56 8.70 2.46 -3.75
CA LEU A 56 7.46 2.89 -4.37
C LEU A 56 7.55 4.38 -4.74
N LYS A 57 7.18 4.69 -5.99
CA LYS A 57 7.20 6.05 -6.53
C LYS A 57 5.79 6.51 -6.88
N SER A 58 5.53 7.80 -6.77
CA SER A 58 4.33 8.42 -7.31
C SER A 58 4.37 8.42 -8.85
N LEU A 59 3.25 8.83 -9.46
CA LEU A 59 3.19 9.15 -10.90
C LEU A 59 4.18 10.24 -11.32
N THR A 60 4.51 11.17 -10.43
CA THR A 60 5.47 12.25 -10.67
C THR A 60 6.92 11.81 -10.48
N GLY A 61 7.16 10.54 -10.13
CA GLY A 61 8.48 9.98 -9.86
C GLY A 61 9.00 10.24 -8.44
N GLU A 62 8.18 10.85 -7.57
CA GLU A 62 8.53 11.12 -6.17
C GLU A 62 8.56 9.80 -5.38
N PRO A 63 9.69 9.43 -4.75
CA PRO A 63 9.76 8.24 -3.92
C PRO A 63 9.01 8.44 -2.59
N VAL A 64 8.52 7.34 -2.01
CA VAL A 64 8.06 7.33 -0.62
C VAL A 64 9.18 7.80 0.33
N ALA A 65 8.82 8.61 1.33
CA ALA A 65 9.79 9.12 2.31
C ALA A 65 10.27 8.02 3.28
N ARG A 66 9.40 7.05 3.54
CA ARG A 66 9.65 5.83 4.29
C ARG A 66 8.61 4.79 3.87
N ASP A 67 8.95 3.52 4.05
CA ASP A 67 7.96 2.48 3.86
C ASP A 67 6.89 2.56 4.95
N ILE A 68 5.63 2.51 4.53
CA ILE A 68 4.46 2.59 5.39
C ILE A 68 3.39 1.57 5.03
N VAL A 69 3.57 0.76 3.99
CA VAL A 69 2.56 -0.20 3.53
C VAL A 69 3.09 -1.61 3.73
N GLN A 70 2.27 -2.45 4.36
CA GLN A 70 2.52 -3.87 4.44
C GLN A 70 1.32 -4.63 3.90
N PHE A 71 1.55 -5.49 2.92
CA PHE A 71 0.52 -6.39 2.39
C PHE A 71 0.63 -7.79 3.01
N VAL A 72 -0.50 -8.35 3.46
CA VAL A 72 -0.58 -9.72 3.97
C VAL A 72 -1.74 -10.46 3.29
N PRO A 73 -1.48 -11.49 2.48
CA PRO A 73 -2.52 -12.38 2.00
C PRO A 73 -2.98 -13.31 3.13
N PHE A 74 -4.25 -13.24 3.49
CA PHE A 74 -4.90 -14.11 4.47
C PHE A 74 -5.74 -15.16 3.74
N LYS A 75 -5.20 -16.37 3.68
CA LYS A 75 -5.84 -17.56 3.09
C LYS A 75 -6.46 -18.43 4.17
#